data_AF-A0A256FML2-F1
#
_entry.id   AF-A0A256FML2-F1
#
_cell.length_a   1.000
_cell.length_b   1.000
_cell.length_c   1.000
_cell.angle_alpha   90.00
_cell.angle_beta   90.00
_cell.angle_gamma   90.00
#
_symmetry.space_group_name_H-M   'P 1'
#
loop_
_entity.id
_entity.type
_entity.pdbx_description
1 polymer ?
#
loop_
_entity_poly.entity_id
_entity_poly.type
_entity_poly.pdbx_seq_one_letter_code
_entity_poly.pdbx_strand_id
1 'polypeptide(L)'
;MNERQKSYFRAKLVAWRNDILREARETLEALQQENANHPDLADRASSETDRAIELRARDRQRKLISKIDAALSRIDEGTYGFCEETGDPISLKRLDARPIATLSIEAQERHERREKVYRDD
;
A
#
# COMPACT_ATOMS: atom_id res chain seq x y z
N MET A 1 4.42 7.33 -21.08
CA MET A 1 5.52 6.81 -20.24
C MET A 1 6.54 6.10 -21.12
N ASN A 2 7.83 6.43 -21.05
CA ASN A 2 8.84 5.74 -21.86
C ASN A 2 9.40 4.47 -21.17
N GLU A 3 10.13 3.62 -21.91
CA GLU A 3 10.63 2.34 -21.38
C GLU A 3 11.62 2.49 -20.21
N ARG A 4 12.43 3.56 -20.22
CA ARG A 4 13.35 3.84 -19.11
C ARG A 4 12.59 4.17 -17.82
N GLN A 5 11.53 4.97 -17.93
CA GLN A 5 10.67 5.32 -16.80
C GLN A 5 9.88 4.12 -16.31
N LYS A 6 9.31 3.29 -17.20
CA LYS A 6 8.63 2.04 -16.83
C LYS A 6 9.56 1.11 -16.05
N SER A 7 10.79 0.94 -16.52
CA SER A 7 11.81 0.12 -15.85
C SER A 7 12.14 0.64 -14.46
N TYR A 8 12.31 1.95 -14.31
CA TYR A 8 12.53 2.60 -13.01
C TYR A 8 11.36 2.33 -12.03
N PHE A 9 10.12 2.58 -12.45
CA PHE A 9 8.96 2.37 -11.57
C PHE A 9 8.71 0.90 -11.26
N ARG A 10 8.96 -0.02 -12.21
CA ARG A 10 8.92 -1.47 -11.95
C ARG A 10 9.90 -1.85 -10.85
N ALA A 11 11.16 -1.43 -10.96
CA ALA A 11 12.17 -1.73 -9.94
C ALA A 11 11.77 -1.17 -8.56
N LYS A 12 11.27 0.07 -8.52
CA LYS A 12 10.79 0.72 -7.29
C LYS A 12 9.61 -0.02 -6.66
N LEU A 13 8.62 -0.43 -7.46
CA LEU A 13 7.46 -1.19 -7.00
C LEU A 13 7.84 -2.59 -6.48
N VAL A 14 8.73 -3.29 -7.18
CA VAL A 14 9.23 -4.62 -6.76
C VAL A 14 10.03 -4.51 -5.45
N ALA A 15 10.92 -3.52 -5.34
CA ALA A 15 11.66 -3.26 -4.11
C ALA A 15 10.71 -3.00 -2.94
N TRP A 16 9.74 -2.10 -3.13
CA TRP A 16 8.74 -1.79 -2.10
C TRP A 16 7.90 -3.00 -1.68
N ARG A 17 7.47 -3.83 -2.64
CA ARG A 17 6.76 -5.09 -2.36
C ARG A 17 7.61 -6.04 -1.50
N ASN A 18 8.88 -6.18 -1.85
CA ASN A 18 9.80 -7.05 -1.11
C ASN A 18 10.08 -6.53 0.30
N ASP A 19 10.16 -5.21 0.48
CA ASP A 19 10.32 -4.59 1.80
C ASP A 19 9.11 -4.88 2.69
N ILE A 20 7.88 -4.72 2.18
CA ILE A 20 6.66 -5.04 2.92
C ILE A 20 6.62 -6.54 3.29
N LEU A 21 7.01 -7.43 2.37
CA LEU A 21 7.06 -8.87 2.64
C LEU A 21 8.14 -9.26 3.66
N ARG A 22 9.24 -8.51 3.73
CA ARG A 22 10.28 -8.70 4.73
C ARG A 22 9.78 -8.26 6.11
N GLU A 23 9.24 -7.05 6.21
CA GLU A 23 8.64 -6.52 7.44
C GLU A 23 7.54 -7.46 7.98
N ALA A 24 6.64 -7.93 7.12
CA ALA A 24 5.58 -8.86 7.51
C ALA A 24 6.09 -10.23 8.01
N ARG A 25 7.29 -10.67 7.59
CA ARG A 25 7.92 -11.89 8.12
C ARG A 25 8.53 -11.64 9.49
N GLU A 26 9.26 -10.53 9.64
CA GLU A 26 9.89 -10.14 10.91
C GLU A 26 8.84 -9.95 12.01
N THR A 27 7.69 -9.33 11.73
CA THR A 27 6.63 -9.16 12.72
C THR A 27 5.94 -10.49 13.08
N LEU A 28 5.81 -11.42 12.13
CA LEU A 28 5.31 -12.76 12.40
C LEU A 28 6.23 -13.55 13.33
N GLU A 29 7.54 -13.47 13.11
CA GLU A 29 8.54 -14.11 13.98
C GLU A 29 8.49 -13.53 15.39
N ALA A 30 8.38 -12.20 15.53
CA ALA A 30 8.24 -11.54 16.82
C ALA A 30 6.98 -11.98 17.58
N LEU A 31 5.82 -12.02 16.91
CA LEU A 31 4.56 -12.49 17.52
C LEU A 31 4.64 -13.96 17.97
N GLN A 32 5.36 -14.81 17.23
CA GLN A 32 5.53 -16.22 17.61
C GLN A 32 6.39 -16.37 18.88
N GLN A 33 7.45 -15.57 19.00
CA GLN A 33 8.30 -15.56 20.20
C GLN A 33 7.57 -15.02 21.43
N GLU A 34 6.74 -13.98 21.26
CA GLU A 34 5.98 -13.37 22.36
C GLU A 34 4.94 -14.34 22.95
N ASN A 35 4.28 -15.15 22.11
CA ASN A 35 3.32 -16.16 22.57
C ASN A 35 3.95 -17.26 23.44
N ALA A 36 5.27 -17.46 23.39
CA ALA A 36 5.95 -18.49 24.19
C ALA A 36 6.18 -18.08 25.66
N ASN A 37 6.03 -16.79 26.00
CA ASN A 37 6.55 -16.21 27.25
C ASN A 37 5.49 -15.41 28.05
N HIS A 38 4.32 -15.99 28.37
CA HIS A 38 3.32 -15.33 29.24
C HIS A 38 3.12 -16.06 30.58
N PRO A 39 3.68 -15.55 31.70
CA PRO A 39 3.54 -16.15 33.02
C PRO A 39 2.25 -15.77 33.77
N ASP A 40 1.61 -14.62 33.48
CA ASP A 40 0.43 -14.13 34.23
C ASP A 40 -0.74 -13.57 33.38
N LEU A 41 -1.86 -13.25 34.05
CA LEU A 41 -3.12 -12.80 33.43
C LEU A 41 -3.11 -11.34 32.94
N ALA A 42 -2.28 -10.47 33.55
CA ALA A 42 -2.17 -9.07 33.15
C ALA A 42 -1.33 -8.94 31.86
N ASP A 43 -0.26 -9.72 31.76
CA ASP A 43 0.59 -9.79 30.57
C ASP A 43 -0.20 -10.30 29.35
N ARG A 44 -1.15 -11.22 29.59
CA ARG A 44 -2.05 -11.75 28.56
C ARG A 44 -2.98 -10.69 27.95
N ALA A 45 -3.55 -9.80 28.77
CA ALA A 45 -4.48 -8.77 28.28
C ALA A 45 -3.77 -7.73 27.39
N SER A 46 -2.55 -7.34 27.76
CA SER A 46 -1.70 -6.46 26.94
C SER A 46 -1.35 -7.12 25.61
N SER A 47 -0.90 -8.38 25.62
CA SER A 47 -0.51 -9.10 24.40
C SER A 47 -1.68 -9.34 23.43
N GLU A 48 -2.89 -9.55 23.92
CA GLU A 48 -4.08 -9.65 23.07
C GLU A 48 -4.38 -8.33 22.32
N THR A 49 -4.14 -7.19 22.97
CA THR A 49 -4.31 -5.86 22.35
C THR A 49 -3.26 -5.62 21.27
N ASP A 50 -2.00 -5.91 21.55
CA ASP A 50 -0.89 -5.74 20.61
C ASP A 50 -1.09 -6.64 19.38
N ARG A 51 -1.54 -7.88 19.58
CA ARG A 51 -1.91 -8.79 18.50
C ARG A 51 -3.04 -8.25 17.62
N ALA A 52 -4.05 -7.62 18.21
CA ALA A 52 -5.14 -7.02 17.44
C ALA A 52 -4.66 -5.84 16.57
N ILE A 53 -3.71 -5.05 17.07
CA ILE A 53 -3.07 -3.97 16.30
C ILE A 53 -2.26 -4.55 15.13
N GLU A 54 -1.48 -5.60 15.40
CA GLU A 54 -0.62 -6.25 14.40
C GLU A 54 -1.43 -6.92 13.29
N LEU A 55 -2.54 -7.58 13.62
CA LEU A 55 -3.47 -8.14 12.63
C LEU A 55 -4.04 -7.07 11.69
N ARG A 56 -4.40 -5.89 12.22
CA ARG A 56 -4.87 -4.76 11.41
C ARG A 56 -3.75 -4.20 10.54
N ALA A 57 -2.52 -4.13 11.03
CA ALA A 57 -1.36 -3.70 10.25
C ALA A 57 -1.12 -4.64 9.06
N ARG A 58 -1.15 -5.95 9.29
CA ARG A 58 -1.01 -6.98 8.25
C ARG A 58 -2.09 -6.88 7.18
N ASP A 59 -3.34 -6.63 7.56
CA ASP A 59 -4.42 -6.45 6.59
C ASP A 59 -4.20 -5.22 5.69
N ARG A 60 -3.64 -4.13 6.24
CA ARG A 60 -3.25 -2.95 5.45
C ARG A 60 -2.09 -3.27 4.51
N GLN A 61 -1.05 -3.96 4.99
CA GLN A 61 0.08 -4.41 4.17
C GLN A 61 -0.37 -5.30 3.01
N ARG A 62 -1.29 -6.26 3.25
CA ARG A 62 -1.87 -7.12 2.21
C ARG A 62 -2.60 -6.30 1.15
N LYS A 63 -3.45 -5.35 1.55
CA LYS A 63 -4.14 -4.44 0.62
C LYS A 63 -3.15 -3.59 -0.17
N LEU A 64 -2.06 -3.16 0.46
CA LEU A 64 -1.00 -2.39 -0.19
C LEU A 64 -0.25 -3.21 -1.24
N ILE A 65 0.11 -4.45 -0.94
CA ILE A 65 0.71 -5.40 -1.90
C ILE A 65 -0.20 -5.58 -3.11
N SER A 66 -1.50 -5.79 -2.89
CA SER A 66 -2.47 -5.91 -4.00
C SER A 66 -2.49 -4.67 -4.90
N LYS A 67 -2.34 -3.46 -4.33
CA LYS A 67 -2.21 -2.23 -5.12
C LYS A 67 -0.89 -2.14 -5.89
N ILE A 68 0.20 -2.65 -5.32
CA ILE A 68 1.50 -2.73 -6.00
C ILE A 68 1.44 -3.72 -7.17
N ASP A 69 0.85 -4.89 -6.96
CA ASP A 69 0.69 -5.90 -8.00
C ASP A 69 -0.20 -5.37 -9.16
N ALA A 70 -1.27 -4.64 -8.84
CA ALA A 70 -2.08 -3.95 -9.86
C ALA A 70 -1.28 -2.87 -10.61
N ALA A 71 -0.42 -2.11 -9.92
CA ALA A 71 0.46 -1.15 -10.59
C ALA A 71 1.47 -1.82 -11.52
N LEU A 72 2.02 -2.97 -11.13
CA LEU A 72 2.90 -3.78 -11.98
C LEU A 72 2.16 -4.29 -13.23
N SER A 73 0.94 -4.81 -13.08
CA SER A 73 0.08 -5.24 -14.21
C SER A 73 -0.14 -4.11 -15.21
N ARG A 74 -0.43 -2.90 -14.72
CA ARG A 74 -0.57 -1.71 -15.60
C ARG A 74 0.72 -1.35 -16.32
N ILE A 75 1.90 -1.66 -15.77
CA ILE A 75 3.16 -1.47 -16.49
C ILE A 75 3.25 -2.47 -17.65
N ASP A 76 2.88 -3.73 -17.40
CA ASP A 76 2.84 -4.80 -18.41
C ASP A 76 1.84 -4.49 -19.53
N GLU A 77 0.66 -3.97 -19.18
CA GLU A 77 -0.40 -3.56 -20.11
C GLU A 77 -0.12 -2.24 -20.83
N GLY A 78 0.90 -1.49 -20.40
CA GLY A 78 1.26 -0.18 -20.97
C GLY A 78 0.36 0.99 -20.54
N THR A 79 -0.57 0.77 -19.60
CA THR A 79 -1.50 1.78 -19.07
C THR A 79 -0.92 2.56 -17.88
N TYR A 80 0.22 2.14 -17.33
CA TYR A 80 0.85 2.79 -16.19
C TYR A 80 1.28 4.24 -16.48
N GLY A 81 0.94 5.13 -15.55
CA GLY A 81 1.29 6.54 -15.57
C GLY A 81 0.27 7.44 -16.26
N PHE A 82 -0.92 6.91 -16.55
CA PHE A 82 -2.07 7.66 -17.03
C PHE A 82 -3.22 7.57 -16.03
N CYS A 83 -4.00 8.65 -15.94
CA CYS A 83 -5.15 8.77 -15.04
C CYS A 83 -6.27 7.83 -15.50
N GLU A 84 -6.78 6.98 -14.61
CA GLU A 84 -7.88 6.05 -14.94
C GLU A 84 -9.21 6.78 -15.23
N GLU A 85 -9.41 8.00 -14.72
CA GLU A 85 -10.63 8.78 -14.93
C GLU A 85 -10.59 9.58 -16.23
N THR A 86 -9.47 10.24 -16.52
CA THR A 86 -9.38 11.22 -17.63
C THR A 86 -8.51 10.76 -18.79
N GLY A 87 -7.68 9.73 -18.60
CA GLY A 87 -6.65 9.32 -19.56
C GLY A 87 -5.40 10.20 -19.58
N ASP A 88 -5.39 11.33 -18.85
CA ASP A 88 -4.27 12.27 -18.86
C ASP A 88 -3.02 11.70 -18.19
N PRO A 89 -1.81 12.11 -18.61
CA PRO A 89 -0.59 11.71 -17.95
C PRO A 89 -0.54 12.11 -16.47
N ILE A 90 -0.23 11.16 -15.59
CA ILE A 90 0.08 11.43 -14.20
C ILE A 90 1.51 11.97 -14.11
N SER A 91 1.72 13.08 -13.38
CA SER A 91 3.04 13.68 -13.27
C SER A 91 4.06 12.71 -12.68
N LEU A 92 5.29 12.73 -13.22
CA LEU A 92 6.37 11.86 -12.73
C LEU A 92 6.67 12.11 -11.25
N LYS A 93 6.62 13.36 -10.79
CA LYS A 93 6.80 13.71 -9.38
C LYS A 93 5.76 13.04 -8.48
N ARG A 94 4.50 12.96 -8.93
CA ARG A 94 3.42 12.26 -8.20
C ARG A 94 3.66 10.76 -8.16
N LEU A 95 3.99 10.14 -9.29
CA LEU A 95 4.30 8.70 -9.34
C LEU A 95 5.55 8.37 -8.52
N ASP A 96 6.53 9.27 -8.48
CA ASP A 96 7.72 9.07 -7.66
C ASP A 96 7.41 9.14 -6.16
N ALA A 97 6.55 10.06 -5.74
CA ALA A 97 6.06 10.12 -4.37
C ALA A 97 5.13 8.94 -4.02
N ARG A 98 4.26 8.54 -4.96
CA ARG A 98 3.26 7.48 -4.76
C ARG A 98 3.09 6.64 -6.04
N PRO A 99 3.88 5.58 -6.23
CA PRO A 99 3.93 4.84 -7.49
C PRO A 99 2.69 3.96 -7.75
N ILE A 100 1.82 3.80 -6.76
CA ILE A 100 0.51 3.12 -6.90
C ILE A 100 -0.63 4.08 -7.26
N ALA A 101 -0.36 5.37 -7.43
CA ALA A 101 -1.41 6.33 -7.78
C ALA A 101 -2.07 5.95 -9.11
N THR A 102 -3.41 5.99 -9.14
CA THR A 102 -4.22 5.68 -10.33
C THR A 102 -4.82 6.93 -10.98
N LEU A 103 -4.90 8.02 -10.21
CA LEU A 103 -5.49 9.30 -10.63
C LEU A 103 -4.45 10.41 -10.69
N SER A 104 -4.68 11.39 -11.56
CA SER A 104 -3.98 12.69 -11.53
C SER A 104 -4.31 13.46 -10.24
N ILE A 105 -3.59 14.55 -9.97
CA ILE A 105 -3.86 15.40 -8.79
C ILE A 105 -5.27 15.97 -8.90
N GLU A 106 -5.60 16.57 -10.04
CA GLU A 106 -6.90 17.20 -10.27
C GLU A 106 -8.07 16.20 -10.17
N ALA A 107 -7.92 15.00 -10.75
CA ALA A 107 -8.94 13.95 -10.64
C ALA A 107 -9.11 13.48 -9.19
N GLN A 108 -8.00 13.31 -8.46
CA GLN A 108 -8.03 12.97 -7.03
C GLN A 108 -8.75 14.04 -6.20
N GLU A 109 -8.46 15.33 -6.44
CA GLU A 109 -9.10 16.44 -5.72
C GLU A 109 -10.61 16.50 -5.99
N ARG A 110 -11.04 16.24 -7.23
CA ARG A 110 -12.47 16.12 -7.57
C ARG A 110 -13.13 14.95 -6.86
N HIS A 111 -12.47 13.79 -6.82
CA HIS A 111 -12.98 12.60 -6.13
C HIS A 111 -13.16 12.88 -4.63
N GLU A 112 -12.15 13.43 -3.98
CA GLU A 112 -12.20 13.76 -2.54
C GLU A 112 -13.25 14.83 -2.21
N ARG A 113 -13.45 15.81 -3.10
CA ARG A 113 -14.52 16.81 -2.93
C ARG A 113 -15.90 16.16 -2.98
N ARG A 114 -16.14 15.23 -3.91
CA ARG A 114 -17.41 14.51 -4.03
C ARG A 114 -17.67 13.60 -2.82
N GLU A 115 -16.64 12.91 -2.33
CA GLU A 115 -16.76 12.08 -1.13
C GLU A 115 -17.09 12.88 0.13
N LYS A 116 -16.56 14.11 0.27
CA LYS A 116 -16.90 14.98 1.40
C LYS A 116 -18.37 15.39 1.37
N VAL A 117 -18.88 15.82 0.22
CA VAL A 117 -20.29 16.21 0.07
C VAL A 117 -21.23 15.06 0.48
N TYR A 118 -20.92 13.82 0.09
CA TYR A 118 -21.76 12.66 0.43
C TYR A 118 -21.69 12.23 1.91
N ARG A 119 -20.64 12.61 2.65
CA ARG A 119 -20.52 12.28 4.08
C ARG A 119 -21.26 13.25 5.00
N ASP A 120 -21.55 14.44 4.50
CA ASP A 120 -22.21 15.52 5.23
C ASP A 120 -23.75 15.53 5.01
N ASP A 121 -24.26 14.66 4.13
CA ASP A 121 -25.69 14.33 3.90
C ASP A 121 -26.09 13.04 4.65
#